data_AF-A0A6V7IQF8-F1
#
_entry.id   AF-A0A6V7IQF8-F1
#
_cell.length_a   1.000
_cell.length_b   1.000
_cell.length_c   1.000
_cell.angle_alpha   90.00
_cell.angle_beta   90.00
_cell.angle_gamma   90.00
#
_symmetry.space_group_name_H-M   'P 1'
#
loop_
_entity.id
_entity.type
_entity.pdbx_description
1 polymer ?
#
loop_
_entity_poly.entity_id
_entity_poly.type
_entity_poly.pdbx_seq_one_letter_code
_entity_poly.pdbx_strand_id
1 'polypeptide(L)'
;QPDRQLRVLRGRSARPGEFPYQVSLVLKGYHHLCGGSIITSRHILTAAHCLVGILKPPYNKNLTILTGATNRKTEGQAHRVLKGTPHKDYEFGSQARWRNDIAVIT
;
A
#
# COMPACT_ATOMS: atom_id res chain seq x y z
N GLN A 1 16.80 -24.90 11.80
CA GLN A 1 15.47 -24.29 12.03
C GLN A 1 14.86 -24.07 10.65
N PRO A 2 13.64 -24.54 10.34
CA PRO A 2 13.07 -24.28 9.02
C PRO A 2 12.96 -22.77 8.84
N ASP A 3 13.50 -22.26 7.73
CA ASP A 3 13.48 -20.85 7.38
C ASP A 3 12.04 -20.34 7.49
N ARG A 4 11.88 -19.14 8.04
CA ARG A 4 10.61 -18.58 8.53
C ARG A 4 9.72 -18.22 7.35
N GLN A 5 9.19 -19.26 6.70
CA GLN A 5 8.27 -19.33 5.57
C GLN A 5 8.33 -18.12 4.63
N LEU A 6 9.02 -18.28 3.51
CA LEU A 6 8.81 -17.47 2.31
C LEU A 6 7.30 -17.29 2.09
N ARG A 7 6.80 -16.07 2.35
CA ARG A 7 5.37 -15.73 2.22
C ARG A 7 4.90 -15.67 0.77
N VAL A 8 5.87 -15.56 -0.15
CA VAL A 8 5.65 -15.61 -1.59
C VAL A 8 6.02 -17.02 -2.04
N LEU A 9 5.10 -17.70 -2.72
CA LEU A 9 5.32 -19.05 -3.21
C LEU A 9 6.53 -19.07 -4.15
N ARG A 10 7.57 -19.85 -3.81
CA ARG A 10 8.86 -19.89 -4.52
C ARG A 10 9.57 -18.53 -4.61
N GLY A 11 9.21 -17.59 -3.74
CA GLY A 11 9.86 -16.30 -3.66
C GLY A 11 11.24 -16.39 -3.01
N ARG A 12 11.94 -15.26 -3.03
CA ARG A 12 13.14 -15.01 -2.22
C ARG A 12 13.03 -13.64 -1.59
N SER A 13 13.80 -13.40 -0.53
CA SER A 13 13.96 -12.03 -0.01
C SER A 13 14.52 -11.12 -1.10
N ALA A 14 13.90 -9.95 -1.26
CA ALA A 14 14.38 -8.93 -2.18
C ALA A 14 15.70 -8.34 -1.66
N ARG A 15 16.60 -7.97 -2.59
CA ARG A 15 17.80 -7.20 -2.27
C ARG A 15 17.42 -5.74 -2.00
N PRO A 16 18.21 -5.00 -1.20
CA PRO A 16 18.04 -3.57 -1.06
C PRO A 16 18.00 -2.87 -2.42
N GLY A 17 16.92 -2.13 -2.68
CA GLY A 17 16.73 -1.39 -3.94
C GLY A 17 16.30 -2.23 -5.15
N GLU A 18 16.05 -3.54 -5.03
CA GLU A 18 15.61 -4.38 -6.16
C GLU A 18 14.28 -3.91 -6.76
N PHE A 19 13.38 -3.39 -5.91
CA PHE A 19 12.07 -2.85 -6.30
C PHE A 19 11.86 -1.46 -5.69
N PRO A 20 12.48 -0.41 -6.26
CA PRO A 20 12.51 0.92 -5.65
C PRO A 20 11.13 1.60 -5.61
N TYR A 21 10.20 1.16 -6.45
CA TYR A 21 8.83 1.64 -6.50
C TYR A 21 7.93 1.02 -5.43
N GLN A 22 8.35 -0.03 -4.73
CA GLN A 22 7.53 -0.71 -3.74
C GLN A 22 7.29 0.18 -2.52
N VAL A 23 6.02 0.28 -2.08
CA VAL A 23 5.66 1.01 -0.86
C VAL A 23 4.78 0.19 0.07
N SER A 24 4.76 0.59 1.34
CA SER A 24 3.86 0.07 2.35
C SER A 24 2.91 1.18 2.80
N LEU A 25 1.61 0.94 2.68
CA LEU A 25 0.57 1.75 3.30
C LEU A 25 0.47 1.34 4.77
N VAL A 26 0.65 2.30 5.68
CA VAL A 26 0.66 2.08 7.13
C VAL A 26 -0.45 2.89 7.76
N LEU A 27 -1.37 2.21 8.44
CA LEU A 27 -2.45 2.83 9.20
C LEU A 27 -2.01 2.96 10.66
N LYS A 28 -2.23 4.11 11.31
CA LYS A 28 -1.90 4.31 12.74
C LYS A 28 -2.50 3.19 13.60
N GLY A 29 -1.68 2.55 14.43
CA GLY A 29 -2.07 1.39 15.26
C GLY A 29 -1.93 0.04 14.56
N TYR A 30 -1.60 0.02 13.26
CA TYR A 30 -1.31 -1.19 12.48
C TYR A 30 0.10 -1.12 11.88
N HIS A 31 0.75 -2.27 11.74
CA HIS A 31 2.10 -2.31 11.17
C HIS A 31 2.13 -2.17 9.64
N HIS A 32 1.10 -2.66 8.94
CA HIS A 32 1.00 -2.68 7.48
C HIS A 32 -0.46 -2.91 7.11
N LEU A 33 -0.98 -2.12 6.20
CA LEU A 33 -2.33 -2.26 5.67
C LEU A 33 -2.31 -2.92 4.29
N CYS A 34 -1.60 -2.29 3.35
CA CYS A 34 -1.55 -2.69 1.95
C CYS A 34 -0.21 -2.32 1.30
N GLY A 35 0.05 -2.87 0.11
CA GLY A 35 1.12 -2.41 -0.77
C GLY A 35 0.69 -1.27 -1.71
N GLY A 36 1.66 -0.74 -2.44
CA GLY A 36 1.44 0.19 -3.54
C GLY A 36 2.69 0.34 -4.40
N SER A 37 2.61 1.16 -5.44
CA SER A 37 3.71 1.45 -6.35
C SER A 37 3.87 2.94 -6.58
N ILE A 38 5.11 3.44 -6.50
CA ILE A 38 5.44 4.81 -6.91
C ILE A 38 5.30 4.90 -8.43
N ILE A 39 4.42 5.80 -8.90
CA ILE A 39 4.22 6.05 -10.34
C ILE A 39 4.72 7.44 -10.76
N THR A 40 4.89 8.36 -9.80
CA THR A 40 5.53 9.67 -10.00
C THR A 40 6.18 10.12 -8.68
N SER A 41 6.88 11.26 -8.68
CA SER A 41 7.45 11.86 -7.46
C SER A 41 6.42 12.22 -6.37
N ARG A 42 5.12 12.24 -6.66
CA ARG A 42 4.06 12.63 -5.72
C ARG A 42 2.85 11.69 -5.71
N HIS A 43 2.90 10.57 -6.41
CA HIS A 43 1.74 9.70 -6.57
C HIS A 43 2.08 8.24 -6.36
N ILE A 44 1.25 7.58 -5.55
CA ILE A 44 1.26 6.14 -5.33
C ILE A 44 0.03 5.51 -5.96
N LEU A 45 0.23 4.48 -6.76
CA LEU A 45 -0.83 3.59 -7.23
C LEU A 45 -1.06 2.48 -6.21
N THR A 46 -2.32 2.22 -5.87
CA THR A 46 -2.72 1.12 -4.99
C THR A 46 -4.11 0.61 -5.39
N ALA A 47 -4.64 -0.35 -4.64
CA ALA A 47 -5.99 -0.84 -4.82
C ALA A 47 -7.00 0.08 -4.09
N ALA A 48 -8.19 0.26 -4.66
CA ALA A 48 -9.24 1.09 -4.08
C ALA A 48 -9.73 0.53 -2.73
N HIS A 49 -9.79 -0.78 -2.60
CA HIS A 49 -10.21 -1.44 -1.37
C HIS A 49 -9.27 -1.21 -0.18
N CYS A 50 -8.01 -0.84 -0.44
CA CYS A 50 -7.08 -0.47 0.61
C CYS A 50 -7.47 0.86 1.27
N LEU A 51 -8.37 1.63 0.65
CA LEU A 51 -8.87 2.91 1.14
C LEU A 51 -10.35 2.83 1.49
N VAL A 52 -11.19 2.43 0.54
CA VAL A 52 -12.65 2.41 0.69
C VAL A 52 -13.05 1.33 1.69
N GLY A 53 -14.00 1.62 2.58
CA GLY A 53 -14.45 0.71 3.63
C GLY A 53 -13.55 0.67 4.88
N ILE A 54 -12.29 1.11 4.76
CA ILE A 54 -11.31 1.16 5.85
C ILE A 54 -11.15 2.61 6.35
N LEU A 55 -11.07 3.55 5.42
CA LEU A 55 -10.86 4.97 5.63
C LEU A 55 -12.06 5.77 5.09
N LYS A 56 -12.22 6.99 5.60
CA LYS A 56 -13.21 7.96 5.09
C LYS A 56 -12.53 9.02 4.21
N PRO A 57 -13.19 9.54 3.16
CA PRO A 57 -12.71 10.68 2.40
C PRO A 57 -12.23 11.82 3.32
N PRO A 58 -11.10 12.49 3.00
CA PRO A 58 -10.30 12.35 1.78
C PRO A 58 -9.28 11.19 1.83
N TYR A 59 -9.47 10.19 2.69
CA TYR A 59 -8.63 8.98 2.80
C TYR A 59 -7.18 9.23 3.25
N ASN A 60 -6.98 10.29 4.05
CA ASN A 60 -5.67 10.66 4.57
C ASN A 60 -5.50 10.40 6.09
N LYS A 61 -6.61 10.30 6.83
CA LYS A 61 -6.56 10.22 8.29
C LYS A 61 -5.85 8.94 8.71
N ASN A 62 -4.79 9.11 9.51
CA ASN A 62 -3.98 8.02 10.06
C ASN A 62 -3.24 7.18 9.00
N LEU A 63 -3.21 7.59 7.74
CA LEU A 63 -2.52 6.87 6.67
C LEU A 63 -1.15 7.50 6.38
N THR A 64 -0.12 6.66 6.39
CA THR A 64 1.26 7.01 6.08
C THR A 64 1.78 6.10 4.98
N ILE A 65 2.52 6.63 4.03
CA ILE A 65 3.23 5.84 3.01
C ILE A 65 4.68 5.65 3.46
N LEU A 66 5.14 4.41 3.54
CA LEU A 66 6.54 4.08 3.76
C LEU A 66 7.20 3.71 2.44
N THR A 67 8.23 4.45 2.04
CA THR A 67 9.02 4.22 0.81
C THR A 67 10.44 3.79 1.13
N GLY A 68 11.11 3.10 0.21
CA GLY A 68 12.55 2.80 0.32
C GLY A 68 12.89 1.83 1.44
N ALA A 69 11.96 0.93 1.80
CA ALA A 69 12.16 -0.08 2.83
C ALA A 69 12.16 -1.48 2.22
N THR A 70 13.24 -2.24 2.45
CA THR A 70 13.25 -3.70 2.25
C THR A 70 12.74 -4.38 3.51
N ASN A 71 13.12 -3.85 4.68
CA ASN A 71 12.54 -4.23 5.97
C ASN A 71 11.71 -3.09 6.57
N ARG A 72 10.38 -3.20 6.48
CA ARG A 72 9.43 -2.19 6.99
C ARG A 72 9.55 -1.85 8.48
N LYS A 73 10.24 -2.65 9.29
CA LYS A 73 10.36 -2.43 10.74
C LYS A 73 11.55 -1.52 11.10
N THR A 74 12.57 -1.49 10.25
CA THR A 74 13.86 -0.86 10.55
C THR A 74 14.25 0.19 9.51
N GLU A 75 13.59 0.22 8.36
CA GLU A 75 13.96 1.06 7.21
C GLU A 75 12.78 1.88 6.68
N GLY A 76 13.12 2.84 5.83
CA GLY A 76 12.19 3.59 4.98
C GLY A 76 11.97 5.03 5.42
N GLN A 77 11.32 5.78 4.54
CA GLN A 77 10.89 7.15 4.80
C GLN A 77 9.36 7.22 4.82
N ALA A 78 8.84 7.86 5.87
CA ALA A 78 7.42 8.03 6.08
C ALA A 78 6.92 9.33 5.44
N HIS A 79 5.89 9.23 4.61
CA HIS A 79 5.27 10.36 3.91
C HIS A 79 3.82 10.50 4.34
N ARG A 80 3.40 11.75 4.56
CA ARG A 80 1.99 12.07 4.84
C ARG A 80 1.18 11.99 3.57
N VAL A 81 -0.03 11.45 3.69
CA VAL A 81 -1.02 11.46 2.62
C VAL A 81 -1.85 12.75 2.71
N LEU A 82 -2.08 13.38 1.56
CA LEU A 82 -3.01 14.49 1.41
C LEU A 82 -4.41 13.98 1.07
N LYS A 83 -4.50 13.07 0.09
CA LYS A 83 -5.75 12.44 -0.31
C LYS A 83 -5.55 11.08 -1.00
N GLY A 84 -6.57 10.24 -0.92
CA GLY A 84 -6.76 9.10 -1.82
C GLY A 84 -7.85 9.42 -2.85
N THR A 85 -7.69 8.92 -4.06
CA THR A 85 -8.67 9.04 -5.14
C THR A 85 -8.92 7.63 -5.72
N PRO A 86 -9.89 6.89 -5.17
CA PRO A 86 -10.38 5.66 -5.78
C PRO A 86 -10.99 5.92 -7.15
N HIS A 87 -11.00 4.90 -8.00
CA HIS A 87 -11.74 4.96 -9.26
C HIS A 87 -13.22 5.27 -8.99
N LYS A 88 -13.81 6.18 -9.76
CA LYS A 88 -15.20 6.65 -9.56
C LYS A 88 -16.25 5.54 -9.60
N ASP A 89 -15.98 4.51 -10.40
CA ASP A 89 -16.87 3.36 -10.60
C ASP A 89 -16.44 2.16 -9.74
N TYR A 90 -15.65 2.38 -8.68
CA TYR A 90 -15.31 1.35 -7.70
C TYR A 90 -16.44 1.19 -6.67
N GLU A 91 -16.93 -0.03 -6.52
CA GLU A 91 -17.87 -0.42 -5.47
C GLU A 91 -17.19 -1.37 -4.49
N PHE A 92 -17.35 -1.10 -3.19
CA PHE A 92 -16.68 -1.87 -2.15
C PHE A 92 -17.35 -3.21 -1.87
N GLY A 93 -16.54 -4.27 -1.81
CA GLY A 93 -16.95 -5.58 -1.34
C GLY A 93 -16.94 -6.65 -2.43
N SER A 94 -16.95 -7.91 -1.98
CA SER A 94 -16.86 -9.08 -2.87
C SER A 94 -18.03 -9.22 -3.83
N GLN A 95 -19.21 -8.69 -3.48
CA GLN A 95 -20.39 -8.70 -4.33
C GLN A 95 -20.19 -7.89 -5.62
N ALA A 96 -19.46 -6.78 -5.56
CA ALA A 96 -19.09 -5.97 -6.73
C ALA A 96 -17.91 -6.55 -7.53
N ARG A 97 -17.40 -7.71 -7.11
CA ARG A 97 -16.28 -8.43 -7.75
C ARG A 97 -15.00 -7.60 -7.90
N TRP A 98 -14.79 -6.61 -7.02
CA TRP A 98 -13.60 -5.76 -7.03
C TRP A 98 -13.36 -5.09 -8.39
N ARG A 99 -14.44 -4.79 -9.13
CA ARG A 99 -14.34 -4.05 -10.39
C ARG A 99 -13.77 -2.66 -10.12
N ASN A 100 -12.84 -2.24 -10.97
CA ASN A 100 -12.17 -0.93 -10.85
C ASN A 100 -11.43 -0.73 -9.52
N ASP A 101 -10.87 -1.81 -8.96
CA ASP A 101 -10.14 -1.78 -7.69
C ASP A 101 -8.76 -1.12 -7.82
N ILE A 102 -8.77 0.17 -8.12
CA ILE A 102 -7.60 1.00 -8.36
C ILE A 102 -7.79 2.38 -7.73
N ALA A 103 -6.75 2.88 -7.09
CA ALA A 103 -6.74 4.21 -6.49
C ALA A 103 -5.37 4.86 -6.60
N VAL A 104 -5.38 6.20 -6.65
CA VAL A 104 -4.17 7.03 -6.59
C VAL A 104 -4.15 7.78 -5.27
N ILE A 105 -3.01 7.74 -4.58
CA ILE A 105 -2.75 8.51 -3.36
C ILE A 105 -1.82 9.68 -3.72
N THR A 106 -2.13 10.86 -3.17
CA THR A 106 -1.35 12.11 -3.25
C THR A 106 -1.03 12.61 -1.86
#